data_AF-X6PB30-F1
#
_entry.id   AF-X6PB30-F1
#
_cell.length_a   1.000
_cell.length_b   1.000
_cell.length_c   1.000
_cell.angle_alpha   90.00
_cell.angle_beta   90.00
_cell.angle_gamma   90.00
#
_symmetry.space_group_name_H-M   'P 1'
#
loop_
_entity.id
_entity.type
_entity.pdbx_description
1 polymer ?
#
loop_
_entity_poly.entity_id
_entity_poly.type
_entity_poly.pdbx_seq_one_letter_code
_entity_poly.pdbx_strand_id
1 'polypeptide(L)'
;MTQAEEASPNQNKTKTNNTEHKRYLAETGRILLSSNEEELSVCLESDVSKKVIDSFVNGEEATLVLQKRVITEEIKSMEVDNGITKCVYELFSEIPESSIDTRKEWLVYVKMEEAPLNEGSIPSQVMISQLNSQSPLRSILPYIRHSFAPTVSRVAQMEMEKQQYQQQQQQQQQQQQLQQQQQVKQQSTMATKTNQVLEKLRELEIKLVESQDESLLLNGVSLDPIRGIQEYVAICSDEQRNRIENDLNSTWDWIHSSSSSNNMETQSKSKPQMQRKMELLRQLSEETSIKEIQTCLKQWKEQIQSVLRRSNPSTLSTVRKQLRFWEGKRTAIAELEKQLQSPGVQASLHVLKLNKSIFWITTFQTLGVEDALKEVDVHYNVLVAFPLQSVLNAINVQDLTKACSEIFKYLDSPKIRTTTQLKKLRN
;
A
#
# COMPACT_ATOMS: atom_id res chain seq x y z
N MET A 1 -53.40 24.16 48.87
CA MET A 1 -53.11 22.88 48.21
C MET A 1 -52.34 23.21 46.94
N THR A 2 -51.02 23.17 47.03
CA THR A 2 -50.11 23.47 45.91
C THR A 2 -49.14 22.30 45.91
N GLN A 3 -49.33 21.36 44.98
CA GLN A 3 -48.40 20.26 44.79
C GLN A 3 -47.17 20.82 44.09
N ALA A 4 -46.03 20.75 44.77
CA ALA A 4 -44.72 21.01 44.19
C ALA A 4 -44.29 19.76 43.42
N GLU A 5 -44.06 19.94 42.12
CA GLU A 5 -43.58 18.94 41.18
C GLU A 5 -42.08 18.73 41.44
N GLU A 6 -41.71 17.61 42.07
CA GLU A 6 -40.31 17.20 42.26
C GLU A 6 -39.70 16.78 40.91
N ALA A 7 -38.94 17.70 40.30
CA ALA A 7 -38.15 17.41 39.11
C ALA A 7 -37.06 16.35 39.42
N SER A 8 -37.13 15.22 38.72
CA SER A 8 -36.23 14.06 38.89
C SER A 8 -34.74 14.39 38.63
N PRO A 9 -33.79 13.95 39.49
CA PRO A 9 -32.35 14.20 39.35
C PRO A 9 -31.70 13.70 38.06
N ASN A 10 -32.35 12.77 37.33
CA ASN A 10 -31.78 12.17 36.13
C ASN A 10 -31.78 13.10 34.90
N GLN A 11 -32.68 14.08 34.82
CA GLN A 11 -32.76 14.95 33.62
C GLN A 11 -31.60 15.93 33.49
N ASN A 12 -30.94 16.29 34.59
CA ASN A 12 -29.81 17.22 34.55
C ASN A 12 -28.51 16.54 34.12
N LYS A 13 -28.31 15.25 34.45
CA LYS A 13 -27.10 14.51 34.08
C LYS A 13 -26.98 14.31 32.57
N THR A 14 -28.07 13.98 31.89
CA THR A 14 -28.10 13.74 30.43
C THR A 14 -27.73 15.00 29.62
N LYS A 15 -28.06 16.19 30.13
CA LYS A 15 -27.76 17.47 29.46
C LYS A 15 -26.26 17.80 29.47
N THR A 16 -25.56 17.50 30.57
CA THR A 16 -24.11 17.73 30.69
C THR A 16 -23.31 16.87 29.72
N ASN A 17 -23.62 15.57 29.61
CA ASN A 17 -22.86 14.64 28.76
C ASN A 17 -23.01 14.97 27.28
N ASN A 18 -24.18 15.41 26.84
CA ASN A 18 -24.39 15.84 25.45
C ASN A 18 -23.52 17.06 25.09
N THR A 19 -23.27 17.95 26.06
CA THR A 19 -22.40 19.12 25.85
C THR A 19 -20.94 18.70 25.61
N GLU A 20 -20.46 17.67 26.30
CA GLU A 20 -19.10 17.16 26.11
C GLU A 20 -18.94 16.40 24.78
N HIS A 21 -19.92 15.59 24.39
CA HIS A 21 -19.93 14.93 23.08
C HIS A 21 -19.89 15.93 21.93
N LYS A 22 -20.73 16.98 21.97
CA LYS A 22 -20.72 18.04 20.97
C LYS A 22 -19.40 18.80 20.93
N ARG A 23 -18.82 19.11 22.10
CA ARG A 23 -17.50 19.75 22.18
C ARG A 23 -16.41 18.88 21.53
N TYR A 24 -16.44 17.58 21.77
CA TYR A 24 -15.52 16.63 21.16
C TYR A 24 -15.66 16.58 19.63
N LEU A 25 -16.90 16.51 19.11
CA LEU A 25 -17.18 16.54 17.67
C LEU A 25 -16.72 17.86 17.03
N ALA A 26 -17.01 18.99 17.67
CA ALA A 26 -16.58 20.31 17.21
C ALA A 26 -15.05 20.40 17.13
N GLU A 27 -14.35 20.00 18.19
CA GLU A 27 -12.89 20.10 18.24
C GLU A 27 -12.21 19.17 17.23
N THR A 28 -12.67 17.92 17.13
CA THR A 28 -12.11 16.97 16.15
C THR A 28 -12.43 17.36 14.71
N GLY A 29 -13.63 17.85 14.43
CA GLY A 29 -14.01 18.39 13.12
C GLY A 29 -13.20 19.63 12.74
N ARG A 30 -12.94 20.52 13.71
CA ARG A 30 -12.08 21.71 13.53
C ARG A 30 -10.66 21.32 13.14
N ILE A 31 -10.05 20.40 13.88
CA ILE A 31 -8.68 19.94 13.66
C ILE A 31 -8.54 19.21 12.32
N LEU A 32 -9.39 18.21 12.06
CA LEU A 32 -9.19 17.29 10.95
C LEU A 32 -9.66 17.85 9.60
N LEU A 33 -10.67 18.72 9.60
CA LEU A 33 -11.18 19.34 8.38
C LEU A 33 -10.65 20.77 8.18
N SER A 34 -9.73 21.25 9.03
CA SER A 34 -9.21 22.64 9.00
C SER A 34 -10.34 23.67 8.91
N SER A 35 -11.36 23.50 9.76
CA SER A 35 -12.65 24.19 9.65
C SER A 35 -12.68 25.49 10.45
N ASN A 36 -13.50 26.45 10.01
CA ASN A 36 -13.89 27.58 10.84
C ASN A 36 -14.82 27.08 11.96
N GLU A 37 -14.51 27.44 13.21
CA GLU A 37 -15.26 27.03 14.39
C GLU A 37 -16.71 27.52 14.35
N GLU A 38 -16.94 28.72 13.82
CA GLU A 38 -18.28 29.32 13.76
C GLU A 38 -19.22 28.53 12.84
N GLU A 39 -18.77 28.20 11.62
CA GLU A 39 -19.58 27.46 10.64
C GLU A 39 -19.91 26.04 11.12
N LEU A 40 -18.93 25.38 11.76
CA LEU A 40 -19.12 24.06 12.33
C LEU A 40 -20.08 24.10 13.53
N SER A 41 -19.98 25.11 14.40
CA SER A 41 -20.88 25.31 15.54
C SER A 41 -22.33 25.50 15.07
N VAL A 42 -22.56 26.30 14.03
CA VAL A 42 -23.89 26.50 13.43
C VAL A 42 -24.49 25.16 12.95
N CYS A 43 -23.69 24.31 12.32
CA CYS A 43 -24.15 22.98 11.91
C CYS A 43 -24.54 22.11 13.11
N LEU A 44 -23.67 22.01 14.12
CA LEU A 44 -23.89 21.16 15.30
C LEU A 44 -25.06 21.62 16.17
N GLU A 45 -25.40 22.90 16.12
CA GLU A 45 -26.55 23.46 16.84
C GLU A 45 -27.89 23.34 16.09
N SER A 46 -27.89 22.88 14.83
CA SER A 46 -29.12 22.65 14.09
C SER A 46 -29.97 21.52 14.72
N ASP A 47 -31.30 21.65 14.66
CA ASP A 47 -32.21 20.65 15.23
C ASP A 47 -32.05 19.26 14.58
N VAL A 48 -31.67 19.23 13.30
CA VAL A 48 -31.39 18.00 12.58
C VAL A 48 -30.13 17.35 13.12
N SER A 49 -29.02 18.09 13.20
CA SER A 49 -27.75 17.57 13.74
C SER A 49 -27.88 17.12 15.19
N LYS A 50 -28.64 17.85 16.03
CA LYS A 50 -28.92 17.44 17.41
C LYS A 50 -29.56 16.06 17.49
N LYS A 51 -30.59 15.80 16.69
CA LYS A 51 -31.26 14.48 16.65
C LYS A 51 -30.30 13.37 16.21
N VAL A 52 -29.48 13.61 15.20
CA VAL A 52 -28.50 12.62 14.72
C VAL A 52 -27.42 12.35 15.78
N ILE A 53 -26.93 13.39 16.45
CA ILE A 53 -25.96 13.25 17.55
C ILE A 53 -26.58 12.49 18.72
N ASP A 54 -27.82 12.81 19.10
CA ASP A 54 -28.50 12.12 20.19
C ASP A 54 -28.72 10.63 19.88
N SER A 55 -29.15 10.32 18.65
CA SER A 55 -29.32 8.95 18.16
C SER A 55 -27.98 8.18 18.18
N PHE A 56 -26.90 8.83 17.72
CA PHE A 56 -25.55 8.29 17.83
C PHE A 56 -25.16 8.07 19.30
N VAL A 57 -25.23 9.08 20.17
CA VAL A 57 -24.85 8.98 21.59
C VAL A 57 -25.62 7.87 22.30
N ASN A 58 -26.93 7.77 22.08
CA ASN A 58 -27.81 6.79 22.71
C ASN A 58 -27.65 5.36 22.18
N GLY A 59 -26.87 5.14 21.11
CA GLY A 59 -26.61 3.80 20.56
C GLY A 59 -27.68 3.30 19.58
N GLU A 60 -28.54 4.18 19.09
CA GLU A 60 -29.45 3.86 17.99
C GLU A 60 -28.68 3.82 16.67
N GLU A 61 -27.69 4.69 16.52
CA GLU A 61 -26.82 4.77 15.34
C GLU A 61 -25.38 4.41 15.70
N ALA A 62 -24.77 3.54 14.90
CA ALA A 62 -23.37 3.12 15.10
C ALA A 62 -22.36 4.08 14.45
N THR A 63 -22.83 4.89 13.50
CA THR A 63 -22.00 5.76 12.67
C THR A 63 -22.54 7.18 12.68
N LEU A 64 -21.64 8.15 12.61
CA LEU A 64 -21.95 9.57 12.43
C LEU A 64 -21.00 10.13 11.38
N VAL A 65 -21.53 10.86 10.41
CA VAL A 65 -20.78 11.37 9.27
C VAL A 65 -20.91 12.88 9.19
N LEU A 66 -19.79 13.58 9.35
CA LEU A 66 -19.68 15.01 9.13
C LEU A 66 -19.12 15.28 7.72
N GLN A 67 -19.93 15.86 6.85
CA GLN A 67 -19.54 16.29 5.50
C GLN A 67 -19.16 17.77 5.55
N LYS A 68 -18.00 18.12 4.99
CA LYS A 68 -17.62 19.48 4.64
C LYS A 68 -17.69 19.66 3.14
N ARG A 69 -18.40 20.67 2.68
CA ARG A 69 -18.51 21.07 1.28
C ARG A 69 -17.92 22.45 1.09
N VAL A 70 -16.96 22.59 0.18
CA VAL A 70 -16.41 23.90 -0.19
C VAL A 70 -17.24 24.48 -1.34
N ILE A 71 -17.86 25.62 -1.11
CA ILE A 71 -18.61 26.37 -2.12
C ILE A 71 -17.74 27.57 -2.53
N THR A 72 -17.34 27.59 -3.79
CA THR A 72 -16.68 28.75 -4.40
C THR A 72 -17.76 29.55 -5.12
N GLU A 73 -18.16 30.68 -4.55
CA GLU A 73 -19.04 31.62 -5.23
C GLU A 73 -18.18 32.49 -6.17
N GLU A 74 -18.31 32.27 -7.48
CA GLU A 74 -17.72 33.18 -8.47
C GLU A 74 -18.49 34.50 -8.46
N ILE A 75 -18.02 35.45 -7.64
CA ILE A 75 -18.54 36.82 -7.71
C ILE A 75 -17.98 37.43 -9.00
N LYS A 76 -18.84 37.58 -10.01
CA LYS A 76 -18.54 38.35 -11.24
C LYS A 76 -18.42 39.85 -10.92
N SER A 77 -17.33 40.24 -10.25
CA SER A 77 -16.93 41.61 -9.99
C SER A 77 -15.66 41.89 -10.78
N MET A 78 -15.66 42.95 -11.59
CA MET A 78 -14.60 43.23 -12.58
C MET A 78 -13.24 43.63 -11.98
N GLU A 79 -13.09 43.75 -10.67
CA GLU A 79 -11.83 44.17 -10.06
C GLU A 79 -11.52 43.36 -8.79
N VAL A 80 -10.36 42.68 -8.83
CA VAL A 80 -9.69 41.89 -7.78
C VAL A 80 -10.28 40.49 -7.50
N ASP A 81 -9.63 39.48 -8.06
CA ASP A 81 -9.96 38.05 -8.01
C ASP A 81 -9.58 37.41 -6.65
N ASN A 82 -10.28 37.82 -5.57
CA ASN A 82 -10.23 37.13 -4.28
C ASN A 82 -11.53 36.34 -4.10
N GLY A 83 -11.61 35.15 -4.72
CA GLY A 83 -12.75 34.25 -4.54
C GLY A 83 -12.94 33.91 -3.06
N ILE A 84 -14.08 34.29 -2.49
CA ILE A 84 -14.44 33.93 -1.11
C ILE A 84 -14.88 32.46 -1.13
N THR A 85 -14.08 31.59 -0.50
CA THR A 85 -14.45 30.19 -0.29
C THR A 85 -15.27 30.08 0.99
N LYS A 86 -16.52 29.66 0.87
CA LYS A 86 -17.40 29.37 2.03
C LYS A 86 -17.46 27.87 2.26
N CYS A 87 -17.36 27.42 3.51
CA CYS A 87 -17.55 26.01 3.85
C CYS A 87 -18.97 25.78 4.39
N VAL A 88 -19.60 24.69 3.96
CA VAL A 88 -20.90 24.25 4.46
C VAL A 88 -20.74 22.87 5.06
N TYR A 89 -21.29 22.69 6.26
CA TYR A 89 -21.23 21.44 7.00
C TYR A 89 -22.60 20.80 7.06
N GLU A 90 -22.64 19.48 6.88
CA GLU A 90 -23.84 18.66 6.98
C GLU A 90 -23.52 17.41 7.80
N LEU A 91 -24.48 16.94 8.62
CA LEU A 91 -24.31 15.80 9.50
C LEU A 91 -25.32 14.69 9.14
N PHE A 92 -24.85 13.46 9.04
CA PHE A 92 -25.65 12.30 8.64
C PHE A 92 -25.36 11.10 9.55
N SER A 93 -26.29 10.14 9.64
CA SER A 93 -26.00 8.82 10.25
C SER A 93 -25.23 7.91 9.30
N GLU A 94 -25.46 8.05 7.99
CA GLU A 94 -24.82 7.25 6.95
C GLU A 94 -24.27 8.12 5.81
N ILE A 95 -23.32 7.59 5.03
CA ILE A 95 -22.79 8.29 3.85
C ILE A 95 -23.84 8.25 2.74
N PRO A 96 -24.39 9.39 2.28
CA PRO A 96 -25.42 9.38 1.25
C PRO A 96 -24.89 8.87 -0.10
N GLU A 97 -25.60 7.95 -0.76
CA GLU A 97 -25.15 7.34 -2.03
C GLU A 97 -24.96 8.37 -3.16
N SER A 98 -25.76 9.44 -3.17
CA SER A 98 -25.77 10.48 -4.20
C SER A 98 -24.63 11.50 -4.08
N SER A 99 -23.72 11.33 -3.13
CA SER A 99 -22.93 12.44 -2.60
C SER A 99 -21.43 12.40 -2.89
N ILE A 100 -20.95 11.45 -3.70
CA ILE A 100 -19.52 11.31 -4.03
C ILE A 100 -19.13 12.40 -5.04
N ASP A 101 -18.98 13.62 -4.54
CA ASP A 101 -18.43 14.76 -5.25
C ASP A 101 -16.99 15.00 -4.76
N THR A 102 -16.09 15.22 -5.71
CA THR A 102 -14.67 15.54 -5.51
C THR A 102 -14.41 16.83 -4.73
N ARG A 103 -15.45 17.58 -4.33
CA ARG A 103 -15.34 18.81 -3.53
C ARG A 103 -15.77 18.64 -2.07
N LYS A 104 -16.02 17.40 -1.65
CA LYS A 104 -16.49 17.08 -0.30
C LYS A 104 -15.43 16.34 0.49
N GLU A 105 -15.20 16.78 1.71
CA GLU A 105 -14.38 16.08 2.69
C GLU A 105 -15.32 15.46 3.74
N TRP A 106 -14.97 14.29 4.22
CA TRP A 106 -15.82 13.56 5.16
C TRP A 106 -15.04 13.17 6.40
N LEU A 107 -15.71 13.25 7.53
CA LEU A 107 -15.21 12.75 8.80
C LEU A 107 -16.24 11.78 9.36
N VAL A 108 -15.84 10.51 9.48
CA VAL A 108 -16.69 9.41 9.92
C VAL A 108 -16.30 9.03 11.34
N TYR A 109 -17.27 9.06 12.23
CA TYR A 109 -17.16 8.61 13.61
C TYR A 109 -17.88 7.26 13.72
N VAL A 110 -17.18 6.25 14.21
CA VAL A 110 -17.70 4.89 14.36
C VAL A 110 -17.62 4.50 15.82
N LYS A 111 -18.72 4.03 16.39
CA LYS A 111 -18.70 3.47 17.75
C LYS A 111 -17.94 2.17 17.79
N MET A 112 -17.15 2.01 18.85
CA MET A 112 -16.43 0.75 19.12
C MET A 112 -17.33 -0.29 19.79
N GLU A 113 -18.42 0.14 20.41
CA GLU A 113 -19.38 -0.71 21.13
C GLU A 113 -20.82 -0.28 20.79
N GLU A 114 -21.76 -1.24 20.77
CA GLU A 114 -23.20 -0.95 20.54
C GLU A 114 -23.85 -0.19 21.70
N ALA A 115 -23.16 -0.08 22.84
CA ALA A 115 -23.66 0.63 24.01
C ALA A 115 -23.80 2.15 23.77
N PRO A 116 -24.68 2.82 24.53
CA PRO A 116 -24.65 4.27 24.64
C PRO A 116 -23.26 4.77 25.05
N LEU A 117 -22.87 5.95 24.58
CA LEU A 117 -21.61 6.55 25.00
C LEU A 117 -21.68 6.86 26.51
N ASN A 118 -20.79 6.24 27.27
CA ASN A 118 -20.71 6.35 28.72
C ASN A 118 -19.86 7.57 29.12
N GLU A 119 -19.91 7.93 30.40
CA GLU A 119 -19.12 9.02 31.04
C GLU A 119 -17.58 8.81 30.99
N GLY A 120 -17.10 7.77 30.30
CA GLY A 120 -15.69 7.55 30.05
C GLY A 120 -15.12 8.47 28.95
N SER A 121 -13.84 8.30 28.68
CA SER A 121 -13.16 9.02 27.59
C SER A 121 -13.83 8.74 26.24
N ILE A 122 -14.36 9.76 25.57
CA ILE A 122 -14.97 9.62 24.22
C ILE A 122 -13.96 9.05 23.20
N PRO A 123 -12.67 9.46 23.18
CA PRO A 123 -11.66 8.85 22.32
C PRO A 123 -11.49 7.33 22.45
N SER A 124 -11.80 6.72 23.60
CA SER A 124 -11.73 5.26 23.75
C SER A 124 -12.97 4.53 23.24
N GLN A 125 -14.06 5.27 23.00
CA GLN A 125 -15.36 4.71 22.60
C GLN A 125 -15.67 4.96 21.12
N VAL A 126 -14.98 5.91 20.48
CA VAL A 126 -15.25 6.35 19.11
C VAL A 126 -13.98 6.33 18.27
N MET A 127 -14.02 5.61 17.15
CA MET A 127 -12.99 5.66 16.10
C MET A 127 -13.32 6.77 15.10
N ILE A 128 -12.32 7.56 14.72
CA ILE A 128 -12.48 8.65 13.75
C ILE A 128 -11.70 8.30 12.48
N SER A 129 -12.35 8.42 11.32
CA SER A 129 -11.77 8.19 10.01
C SER A 129 -12.05 9.36 9.08
N GLN A 130 -11.01 9.94 8.49
CA GLN A 130 -11.15 11.00 7.49
C GLN A 130 -11.19 10.37 6.10
N LEU A 131 -12.26 10.63 5.35
CA LEU A 131 -12.32 10.29 3.92
C LEU A 131 -12.12 11.58 3.13
N ASN A 132 -10.99 11.65 2.43
CA ASN A 132 -10.67 12.78 1.60
C ASN A 132 -11.61 12.83 0.38
N SER A 133 -11.69 14.00 -0.23
CA SER A 133 -12.40 14.33 -1.47
C SER A 133 -11.95 13.55 -2.71
N GLN A 134 -10.85 12.80 -2.61
CA GLN A 134 -10.49 11.80 -3.61
C GLN A 134 -11.53 10.68 -3.65
N SER A 135 -11.63 9.94 -4.77
CA SER A 135 -12.52 8.77 -4.89
C SER A 135 -12.54 7.95 -3.58
N PRO A 136 -13.71 7.63 -2.98
CA PRO A 136 -13.80 6.93 -1.69
C PRO A 136 -13.02 5.63 -1.67
N LEU A 137 -12.94 4.96 -2.83
CA LEU A 137 -12.11 3.78 -3.02
C LEU A 137 -10.63 4.11 -2.75
N ARG A 138 -10.13 5.24 -3.25
CA ARG A 138 -8.74 5.68 -3.06
C ARG A 138 -8.42 6.03 -1.63
N SER A 139 -9.39 6.62 -0.95
CA SER A 139 -9.28 6.94 0.46
C SER A 139 -9.21 5.67 1.33
N ILE A 140 -9.79 4.53 0.93
CA ILE A 140 -9.77 3.29 1.74
C ILE A 140 -8.45 2.51 1.68
N LEU A 141 -7.67 2.65 0.59
CA LEU A 141 -6.44 1.88 0.40
C LEU A 141 -5.38 2.12 1.49
N PRO A 142 -5.07 3.37 1.88
CA PRO A 142 -4.17 3.63 3.00
C PRO A 142 -4.60 2.95 4.30
N TYR A 143 -5.90 2.93 4.62
CA TYR A 143 -6.41 2.27 5.82
C TYR A 143 -6.18 0.76 5.77
N ILE A 144 -6.41 0.12 4.63
CA ILE A 144 -6.12 -1.31 4.47
C ILE A 144 -4.63 -1.59 4.66
N ARG A 145 -3.76 -0.81 4.01
CA ARG A 145 -2.30 -1.02 4.01
C ARG A 145 -1.63 -0.72 5.34
N HIS A 146 -2.03 0.38 5.98
CA HIS A 146 -1.30 0.93 7.12
C HIS A 146 -1.99 0.67 8.45
N SER A 147 -3.29 0.38 8.46
CA SER A 147 -4.04 0.13 9.70
C SER A 147 -4.50 -1.33 9.79
N PHE A 148 -5.30 -1.81 8.83
CA PHE A 148 -5.93 -3.13 8.95
C PHE A 148 -4.95 -4.29 8.75
N ALA A 149 -4.16 -4.30 7.67
CA ALA A 149 -3.25 -5.40 7.37
C ALA A 149 -2.17 -5.60 8.46
N PRO A 150 -1.51 -4.54 8.99
CA PRO A 150 -0.57 -4.70 10.10
C PRO A 150 -1.24 -5.19 11.39
N THR A 151 -2.44 -4.68 11.71
CA THR A 151 -3.19 -5.11 12.90
C THR A 151 -3.57 -6.58 12.85
N VAL A 152 -4.15 -7.02 11.73
CA VAL A 152 -4.51 -8.44 11.53
C VAL A 152 -3.27 -9.33 11.54
N SER A 153 -2.16 -8.87 10.94
CA SER A 153 -0.89 -9.61 10.96
C SER A 153 -0.36 -9.77 12.39
N ARG A 154 -0.43 -8.72 13.22
CA ARG A 154 -0.03 -8.78 14.64
C ARG A 154 -0.95 -9.71 15.44
N VAL A 155 -2.26 -9.67 15.21
CA VAL A 155 -3.21 -10.59 15.86
C VAL A 155 -2.92 -12.03 15.48
N ALA A 156 -2.65 -12.30 14.20
CA ALA A 156 -2.25 -13.64 13.73
C ALA A 156 -0.98 -14.13 14.40
N GLN A 157 0.01 -13.24 14.57
CA GLN A 157 1.26 -13.57 15.26
C GLN A 157 1.03 -13.90 16.74
N MET A 158 0.28 -13.06 17.47
CA MET A 158 -0.04 -13.31 18.88
C MET A 158 -0.81 -14.62 19.07
N GLU A 159 -1.71 -14.96 18.14
CA GLU A 159 -2.43 -16.24 18.16
C GLU A 159 -1.50 -17.43 17.92
N MET A 160 -0.54 -17.31 16.99
CA MET A 160 0.47 -18.32 16.73
C MET A 160 1.38 -18.56 17.95
N GLU A 161 1.82 -17.49 18.61
CA GLU A 161 2.60 -17.55 19.85
C GLU A 161 1.81 -18.23 20.97
N LYS A 162 0.52 -17.90 21.14
CA LYS A 162 -0.38 -18.56 22.10
C LYS A 162 -0.51 -20.06 21.81
N GLN A 163 -0.60 -20.45 20.55
CA GLN A 163 -0.68 -21.87 20.15
C GLN A 163 0.65 -22.60 20.40
N GLN A 164 1.79 -21.98 20.10
CA GLN A 164 3.10 -22.56 20.41
C GLN A 164 3.26 -22.79 21.91
N TYR A 165 2.84 -21.82 22.72
CA TYR A 165 2.85 -21.95 24.18
C TYR A 165 1.93 -23.08 24.66
N GLN A 166 0.71 -23.18 24.13
CA GLN A 166 -0.21 -24.28 24.43
C GLN A 166 0.34 -25.64 24.00
N GLN A 167 1.00 -25.72 22.84
CA GLN A 167 1.65 -26.95 22.37
C GLN A 167 2.84 -27.34 23.24
N GLN A 168 3.65 -26.37 23.69
CA GLN A 168 4.72 -26.64 24.65
C GLN A 168 4.17 -27.14 25.98
N GLN A 169 3.10 -26.53 26.50
CA GLN A 169 2.42 -27.02 27.70
C GLN A 169 1.84 -28.44 27.50
N GLN A 170 1.20 -28.70 26.36
CA GLN A 170 0.70 -30.03 26.03
C GLN A 170 1.82 -31.05 25.84
N GLN A 171 2.99 -30.68 25.30
CA GLN A 171 4.14 -31.57 25.19
C GLN A 171 4.74 -31.87 26.56
N GLN A 172 4.83 -30.89 27.46
CA GLN A 172 5.24 -31.11 28.85
C GLN A 172 4.24 -32.01 29.58
N GLN A 173 2.94 -31.78 29.40
CA GLN A 173 1.88 -32.64 29.95
C GLN A 173 1.86 -34.02 29.29
N GLN A 174 2.13 -34.15 27.99
CA GLN A 174 2.27 -35.44 27.31
C GLN A 174 3.53 -36.18 27.73
N GLN A 175 4.65 -35.51 28.03
CA GLN A 175 5.80 -36.18 28.64
C GLN A 175 5.46 -36.70 30.04
N GLN A 176 4.60 -36.01 30.79
CA GLN A 176 4.07 -36.49 32.07
C GLN A 176 3.00 -37.59 31.91
N GLN A 177 2.15 -37.53 30.87
CA GLN A 177 1.07 -38.49 30.58
C GLN A 177 1.50 -39.68 29.72
N LEU A 178 2.63 -39.63 29.01
CA LEU A 178 3.28 -40.80 28.38
C LEU A 178 3.77 -41.80 29.44
N GLN A 179 3.76 -41.42 30.73
CA GLN A 179 3.86 -42.34 31.86
C GLN A 179 2.51 -42.97 32.27
N GLN A 180 1.36 -42.55 31.73
CA GLN A 180 0.00 -42.98 32.16
C GLN A 180 -1.04 -43.23 31.04
N GLN A 181 -0.63 -43.67 29.85
CA GLN A 181 -1.53 -44.16 28.78
C GLN A 181 -2.41 -43.14 28.03
N GLN A 182 -2.88 -43.65 26.90
CA GLN A 182 -3.37 -43.00 25.69
C GLN A 182 -4.79 -42.43 25.81
N GLN A 183 -5.02 -41.19 25.36
CA GLN A 183 -5.76 -40.85 24.12
C GLN A 183 -6.24 -39.39 24.09
N VAL A 184 -6.53 -38.97 22.86
CA VAL A 184 -7.34 -37.85 22.36
C VAL A 184 -6.57 -36.59 21.93
N LYS A 185 -6.60 -36.34 20.61
CA LYS A 185 -6.21 -35.10 19.94
C LYS A 185 -7.32 -34.69 18.98
N GLN A 186 -7.96 -33.55 19.24
CA GLN A 186 -8.55 -32.68 18.23
C GLN A 186 -8.54 -31.24 18.74
N GLN A 187 -7.73 -30.36 18.12
CA GLN A 187 -7.89 -28.89 18.16
C GLN A 187 -6.84 -28.23 17.25
N SER A 188 -7.27 -27.67 16.09
CA SER A 188 -6.42 -26.78 15.25
C SER A 188 -7.20 -25.81 14.33
N THR A 189 -8.49 -25.55 14.57
CA THR A 189 -9.36 -24.85 13.60
C THR A 189 -9.32 -23.31 13.62
N MET A 190 -8.65 -22.65 14.58
CA MET A 190 -8.71 -21.18 14.74
C MET A 190 -7.61 -20.40 13.97
N ALA A 191 -6.36 -20.88 13.94
CA ALA A 191 -5.27 -20.23 13.17
C ALA A 191 -5.58 -20.12 11.66
N THR A 192 -6.44 -21.00 11.14
CA THR A 192 -6.87 -20.95 9.74
C THR A 192 -7.73 -19.72 9.45
N LYS A 193 -8.54 -19.25 10.42
CA LYS A 193 -9.48 -18.14 10.21
C LYS A 193 -8.75 -16.79 10.11
N THR A 194 -7.78 -16.52 10.97
CA THR A 194 -7.03 -15.25 10.95
C THR A 194 -6.20 -15.11 9.67
N ASN A 195 -5.60 -16.21 9.20
CA ASN A 195 -4.91 -16.24 7.90
C ASN A 195 -5.87 -16.05 6.71
N GLN A 196 -7.10 -16.59 6.78
CA GLN A 196 -8.12 -16.35 5.77
C GLN A 196 -8.53 -14.87 5.71
N VAL A 197 -8.66 -14.20 6.86
CA VAL A 197 -8.95 -12.74 6.90
C VAL A 197 -7.82 -11.94 6.25
N LEU A 198 -6.56 -12.27 6.53
CA LEU A 198 -5.42 -11.61 5.90
C LEU A 198 -5.43 -11.78 4.38
N GLU A 199 -5.76 -12.98 3.89
CA GLU A 199 -5.86 -13.24 2.45
C GLU A 199 -7.03 -12.48 1.81
N LYS A 200 -8.17 -12.37 2.51
CA LYS A 200 -9.31 -11.56 2.04
C LYS A 200 -9.01 -10.07 2.04
N LEU A 201 -8.24 -9.57 3.00
CA LEU A 201 -7.76 -8.18 2.98
C LEU A 201 -6.83 -7.92 1.81
N ARG A 202 -5.93 -8.85 1.47
CA ARG A 202 -5.11 -8.74 0.25
C ARG A 202 -5.96 -8.77 -1.01
N GLU A 203 -6.94 -9.67 -1.09
CA GLU A 203 -7.86 -9.76 -2.22
C GLU A 203 -8.65 -8.44 -2.39
N LEU A 204 -9.13 -7.86 -1.29
CA LEU A 204 -9.83 -6.58 -1.28
C LEU A 204 -8.90 -5.44 -1.72
N GLU A 205 -7.67 -5.39 -1.21
CA GLU A 205 -6.66 -4.41 -1.62
C GLU A 205 -6.44 -4.46 -3.13
N ILE A 206 -6.21 -5.67 -3.68
CA ILE A 206 -5.99 -5.87 -5.12
C ILE A 206 -7.18 -5.34 -5.92
N LYS A 207 -8.41 -5.71 -5.55
CA LYS A 207 -9.64 -5.28 -6.23
C LYS A 207 -9.86 -3.76 -6.12
N LEU A 208 -9.48 -3.16 -5.00
CA LEU A 208 -9.56 -1.70 -4.82
C LEU A 208 -8.55 -0.97 -5.70
N VAL A 209 -7.31 -1.46 -5.80
CA VAL A 209 -6.32 -0.90 -6.73
C VAL A 209 -6.80 -1.07 -8.18
N GLU A 210 -7.33 -2.24 -8.54
CA GLU A 210 -7.89 -2.53 -9.87
C GLU A 210 -9.06 -1.60 -10.25
N SER A 211 -9.85 -1.13 -9.27
CA SER A 211 -11.05 -0.31 -9.52
C SER A 211 -10.79 1.19 -9.62
N GLN A 212 -9.64 1.69 -9.17
CA GLN A 212 -9.41 3.14 -9.02
C GLN A 212 -8.61 3.79 -10.13
N ASP A 213 -7.58 3.10 -10.62
CA ASP A 213 -6.77 3.58 -11.74
C ASP A 213 -5.91 2.41 -12.25
N GLU A 214 -6.14 2.00 -13.49
CA GLU A 214 -5.39 0.90 -14.12
C GLU A 214 -3.91 1.24 -14.29
N SER A 215 -3.54 2.52 -14.25
CA SER A 215 -2.14 2.97 -14.27
C SER A 215 -1.43 2.83 -12.91
N LEU A 216 -2.18 2.87 -11.80
CA LEU A 216 -1.66 2.69 -10.43
C LEU A 216 -1.50 1.22 -10.03
N LEU A 217 -1.96 0.29 -10.88
CA LEU A 217 -1.77 -1.14 -10.65
C LEU A 217 -0.30 -1.47 -10.40
N LEU A 218 0.64 -0.71 -10.94
CA LEU A 218 2.05 -0.97 -10.77
C LEU A 218 2.73 0.24 -10.14
N ASN A 219 2.40 0.48 -8.87
CA ASN A 219 3.28 1.26 -8.00
C ASN A 219 4.72 0.78 -8.22
N GLY A 220 5.60 1.71 -8.59
CA GLY A 220 7.01 1.43 -8.86
C GLY A 220 7.61 0.71 -7.66
N VAL A 221 8.03 -0.53 -7.86
CA VAL A 221 8.92 -1.20 -6.91
C VAL A 221 10.18 -0.36 -6.84
N SER A 222 10.65 -0.05 -5.63
CA SER A 222 11.92 0.64 -5.41
C SER A 222 12.90 -0.34 -4.79
N LEU A 223 14.00 -0.62 -5.50
CA LEU A 223 15.09 -1.48 -5.05
C LEU A 223 16.13 -0.65 -4.30
N ASP A 224 15.76 -0.14 -3.12
CA ASP A 224 16.61 0.77 -2.32
C ASP A 224 17.72 0.00 -1.59
N PRO A 225 19.01 0.24 -1.91
CA PRO A 225 20.12 -0.43 -1.25
C PRO A 225 20.25 -0.01 0.22
N ILE A 226 20.91 -0.84 1.03
CA ILE A 226 21.22 -0.47 2.41
C ILE A 226 22.11 0.78 2.46
N ARG A 227 22.01 1.54 3.56
CA ARG A 227 22.71 2.83 3.72
C ARG A 227 24.20 2.74 3.43
N GLY A 228 24.88 1.70 3.92
CA GLY A 228 26.33 1.54 3.68
C GLY A 228 26.71 1.41 2.20
N ILE A 229 25.87 0.76 1.39
CA ILE A 229 26.07 0.67 -0.06
C ILE A 229 25.81 2.01 -0.73
N GLN A 230 24.75 2.72 -0.32
CA GLN A 230 24.44 4.06 -0.82
C GLN A 230 25.60 5.03 -0.55
N GLU A 231 26.17 4.99 0.67
CA GLU A 231 27.34 5.79 1.05
C GLU A 231 28.56 5.44 0.18
N TYR A 232 28.83 4.15 -0.07
CA TYR A 232 29.93 3.72 -0.95
C TYR A 232 29.75 4.27 -2.37
N VAL A 233 28.56 4.11 -2.95
CA VAL A 233 28.23 4.57 -4.31
C VAL A 233 28.27 6.10 -4.43
N ALA A 234 27.88 6.82 -3.38
CA ALA A 234 27.94 8.28 -3.34
C ALA A 234 29.37 8.80 -3.48
N ILE A 235 30.34 8.08 -2.93
CA ILE A 235 31.78 8.42 -2.98
C ILE A 235 32.41 8.03 -4.32
N CYS A 236 31.75 7.21 -5.14
CA CYS A 236 32.21 6.88 -6.49
C CYS A 236 31.93 8.03 -7.48
N SER A 237 32.88 8.28 -8.37
CA SER A 237 32.66 9.12 -9.57
C SER A 237 31.71 8.43 -10.55
N ASP A 238 31.15 9.18 -11.51
CA ASP A 238 30.19 8.62 -12.49
C ASP A 238 30.80 7.49 -13.34
N GLU A 239 32.07 7.59 -13.70
CA GLU A 239 32.78 6.52 -14.41
C GLU A 239 32.93 5.26 -13.54
N GLN A 240 33.20 5.43 -12.24
CA GLN A 240 33.25 4.33 -11.28
C GLN A 240 31.87 3.72 -11.03
N ARG A 241 30.80 4.52 -11.02
CA ARG A 241 29.42 4.02 -10.88
C ARG A 241 29.02 3.12 -12.04
N ASN A 242 29.43 3.45 -13.26
CA ASN A 242 29.20 2.61 -14.45
C ASN A 242 30.02 1.32 -14.45
N ARG A 243 31.07 1.23 -13.63
CA ARG A 243 31.96 0.06 -13.49
C ARG A 243 32.13 -0.34 -12.03
N ILE A 244 31.03 -0.30 -11.27
CA ILE A 244 31.06 -0.41 -9.81
C ILE A 244 31.66 -1.73 -9.33
N GLU A 245 31.47 -2.82 -10.08
CA GLU A 245 32.08 -4.12 -9.80
C GLU A 245 33.62 -4.07 -9.85
N ASN A 246 34.19 -3.37 -10.84
CA ASN A 246 35.64 -3.25 -10.98
C ASN A 246 36.24 -2.39 -9.86
N ASP A 247 35.55 -1.33 -9.46
CA ASP A 247 35.97 -0.46 -8.35
C ASP A 247 35.91 -1.21 -7.01
N LEU A 248 34.87 -2.02 -6.79
CA LEU A 248 34.76 -2.87 -5.60
C LEU A 248 35.84 -3.96 -5.57
N ASN A 249 36.10 -4.65 -6.70
CA ASN A 249 37.20 -5.62 -6.79
C ASN A 249 38.54 -4.96 -6.48
N SER A 250 38.81 -3.80 -7.08
CA SER A 250 40.07 -3.08 -6.85
C SER A 250 40.23 -2.66 -5.39
N THR A 251 39.15 -2.20 -4.75
CA THR A 251 39.16 -1.81 -3.34
C THR A 251 39.34 -3.04 -2.42
N TRP A 252 38.69 -4.15 -2.76
CA TRP A 252 38.83 -5.43 -2.07
C TRP A 252 40.26 -5.97 -2.13
N ASP A 253 40.86 -5.98 -3.32
CA ASP A 253 42.24 -6.41 -3.53
C ASP A 253 43.22 -5.53 -2.74
N TRP A 254 42.96 -4.23 -2.63
CA TRP A 254 43.73 -3.31 -1.80
C TRP A 254 43.66 -3.66 -0.31
N ILE A 255 42.48 -3.99 0.22
CA ILE A 255 42.30 -4.40 1.62
C ILE A 255 43.13 -5.65 1.93
N HIS A 256 43.08 -6.65 1.04
CA HIS A 256 43.80 -7.91 1.24
C HIS A 256 45.30 -7.83 0.94
N SER A 257 45.72 -7.01 -0.03
CA SER A 257 47.14 -6.81 -0.35
C SER A 257 47.86 -6.00 0.72
N SER A 258 47.18 -5.03 1.35
CA SER A 258 47.75 -4.19 2.43
C SER A 258 47.97 -4.96 3.74
N SER A 259 47.34 -6.13 3.89
CA SER A 259 47.48 -6.97 5.10
C SER A 259 48.76 -7.83 5.10
N SER A 260 49.47 -7.94 3.96
CA SER A 260 50.65 -8.80 3.77
C SER A 260 51.99 -8.05 3.70
N SER A 261 52.01 -6.71 3.82
CA SER A 261 53.24 -5.92 3.71
C SER A 261 53.48 -5.06 4.95
N ASN A 262 54.40 -5.50 5.82
CA ASN A 262 54.86 -4.79 7.03
C ASN A 262 55.72 -3.53 6.75
N ASN A 263 55.53 -2.83 5.63
CA ASN A 263 56.28 -1.62 5.30
C ASN A 263 55.32 -0.45 5.05
N MET A 264 54.74 0.08 6.12
CA MET A 264 53.97 1.33 6.10
C MET A 264 54.81 2.47 6.67
N GLU A 265 55.77 2.97 5.90
CA GLU A 265 56.34 4.31 6.18
C GLU A 265 56.69 5.14 4.94
N THR A 266 56.23 4.78 3.75
CA THR A 266 56.53 5.57 2.53
C THR A 266 55.40 5.65 1.50
N GLN A 267 54.13 5.76 1.92
CA GLN A 267 53.04 6.21 1.01
C GLN A 267 52.02 7.13 1.70
N SER A 268 52.48 8.29 2.14
CA SER A 268 51.63 9.39 2.66
C SER A 268 50.87 10.15 1.56
N LYS A 269 50.29 9.48 0.56
CA LYS A 269 49.43 10.09 -0.48
C LYS A 269 48.34 9.17 -1.07
N SER A 270 47.80 8.19 -0.33
CA SER A 270 46.51 7.62 -0.76
C SER A 270 45.43 8.69 -0.57
N LYS A 271 44.72 9.06 -1.64
CA LYS A 271 43.64 10.08 -1.61
C LYS A 271 42.67 9.75 -0.46
N PRO A 272 42.21 10.73 0.35
CA PRO A 272 41.28 10.50 1.46
C PRO A 272 40.04 9.67 1.09
N GLN A 273 39.63 9.78 -0.17
CA GLN A 273 38.55 9.03 -0.79
C GLN A 273 38.78 7.51 -0.82
N MET A 274 40.01 7.03 -1.10
CA MET A 274 40.31 5.60 -1.18
C MET A 274 40.28 4.95 0.21
N GLN A 275 40.81 5.64 1.22
CA GLN A 275 40.75 5.18 2.61
C GLN A 275 39.31 5.06 3.10
N ARG A 276 38.45 6.03 2.75
CA ARG A 276 37.02 5.97 3.08
C ARG A 276 36.32 4.80 2.39
N LYS A 277 36.61 4.53 1.12
CA LYS A 277 36.07 3.38 0.39
C LYS A 277 36.47 2.05 1.04
N MET A 278 37.73 1.91 1.44
CA MET A 278 38.23 0.71 2.11
C MET A 278 37.50 0.47 3.44
N GLU A 279 37.32 1.51 4.26
CA GLU A 279 36.62 1.38 5.53
C GLU A 279 35.15 0.99 5.35
N LEU A 280 34.45 1.61 4.39
CA LEU A 280 33.06 1.24 4.07
C LEU A 280 32.95 -0.19 3.57
N LEU A 281 33.85 -0.63 2.68
CA LEU A 281 33.81 -2.00 2.15
C LEU A 281 34.14 -3.04 3.24
N ARG A 282 34.99 -2.70 4.20
CA ARG A 282 35.28 -3.52 5.37
C ARG A 282 34.04 -3.68 6.25
N GLN A 283 33.36 -2.57 6.57
CA GLN A 283 32.10 -2.58 7.33
C GLN A 283 31.00 -3.36 6.61
N LEU A 284 30.89 -3.24 5.29
CA LEU A 284 29.91 -3.96 4.47
C LEU A 284 30.17 -5.47 4.40
N SER A 285 31.41 -5.89 4.67
CA SER A 285 31.82 -7.30 4.70
C SER A 285 31.75 -7.93 6.08
N GLU A 286 31.29 -7.19 7.10
CA GLU A 286 30.96 -7.75 8.40
C GLU A 286 29.70 -8.63 8.30
N GLU A 287 29.63 -9.67 9.14
CA GLU A 287 28.53 -10.65 9.11
C GLU A 287 27.15 -10.01 9.30
N THR A 288 27.06 -8.96 10.12
CA THR A 288 25.86 -8.17 10.36
C THR A 288 25.38 -7.48 9.07
N SER A 289 26.26 -6.73 8.42
CA SER A 289 25.98 -6.04 7.15
C SER A 289 25.60 -7.02 6.04
N ILE A 290 26.29 -8.17 5.94
CA ILE A 290 25.96 -9.21 4.96
C ILE A 290 24.53 -9.72 5.19
N LYS A 291 24.13 -10.00 6.43
CA LYS A 291 22.75 -10.43 6.75
C LYS A 291 21.71 -9.37 6.42
N GLU A 292 22.02 -8.10 6.64
CA GLU A 292 21.15 -6.98 6.24
C GLU A 292 20.97 -6.92 4.72
N ILE A 293 22.06 -7.02 3.95
CA ILE A 293 22.01 -7.07 2.48
C ILE A 293 21.18 -8.27 2.02
N GLN A 294 21.37 -9.45 2.60
CA GLN A 294 20.59 -10.65 2.25
C GLN A 294 19.10 -10.48 2.56
N THR A 295 18.75 -9.81 3.66
CA THR A 295 17.36 -9.50 4.01
C THR A 295 16.74 -8.53 3.01
N CYS A 296 17.48 -7.50 2.62
CA CYS A 296 17.09 -6.54 1.58
C CYS A 296 16.85 -7.25 0.23
N LEU A 297 17.78 -8.12 -0.20
CA LEU A 297 17.63 -8.92 -1.42
C LEU A 297 16.44 -9.87 -1.39
N LYS A 298 16.12 -10.45 -0.22
CA LYS A 298 14.92 -11.26 -0.06
C LYS A 298 13.66 -10.44 -0.31
N GLN A 299 13.59 -9.21 0.21
CA GLN A 299 12.46 -8.32 -0.03
C GLN A 299 12.35 -7.93 -1.51
N TRP A 300 13.47 -7.56 -2.14
CA TRP A 300 13.52 -7.26 -3.57
C TRP A 300 13.05 -8.44 -4.43
N LYS A 301 13.48 -9.66 -4.10
CA LYS A 301 13.02 -10.87 -4.79
C LYS A 301 11.49 -10.98 -4.76
N GLU A 302 10.87 -10.84 -3.59
CA GLU A 302 9.42 -10.94 -3.45
C GLU A 302 8.69 -9.81 -4.21
N GLN A 303 9.24 -8.58 -4.16
CA GLN A 303 8.69 -7.44 -4.90
C GLN A 303 8.76 -7.64 -6.42
N ILE A 304 9.91 -8.08 -6.94
CA ILE A 304 10.09 -8.39 -8.36
C ILE A 304 9.14 -9.52 -8.76
N GLN A 305 9.09 -10.62 -7.99
CA GLN A 305 8.19 -11.74 -8.28
C GLN A 305 6.72 -11.31 -8.26
N SER A 306 6.32 -10.39 -7.40
CA SER A 306 4.96 -9.82 -7.38
C SER A 306 4.61 -9.11 -8.70
N VAL A 307 5.54 -8.32 -9.25
CA VAL A 307 5.35 -7.65 -10.55
C VAL A 307 5.32 -8.67 -11.69
N LEU A 308 6.24 -9.62 -11.70
CA LEU A 308 6.34 -10.63 -12.77
C LEU A 308 5.12 -11.55 -12.82
N ARG A 309 4.70 -12.08 -11.65
CA ARG A 309 3.56 -13.00 -11.52
C ARG A 309 2.21 -12.36 -11.77
N ARG A 310 2.12 -11.02 -11.79
CA ARG A 310 0.86 -10.32 -12.03
C ARG A 310 0.38 -10.63 -13.45
N SER A 311 -0.57 -11.54 -13.56
CA SER A 311 -1.20 -11.91 -14.82
C SER A 311 -2.38 -10.99 -15.10
N ASN A 312 -2.72 -10.86 -16.38
CA ASN A 312 -3.93 -10.16 -16.80
C ASN A 312 -5.13 -10.90 -16.19
N PRO A 313 -5.92 -10.28 -15.28
CA PRO A 313 -7.09 -10.95 -14.78
C PRO A 313 -8.05 -11.16 -15.95
N SER A 314 -8.46 -12.40 -16.18
CA SER A 314 -9.37 -12.82 -17.26
C SER A 314 -10.73 -12.12 -17.24
N THR A 315 -10.96 -11.28 -16.23
CA THR A 315 -12.13 -10.45 -15.98
C THR A 315 -12.03 -9.02 -16.53
N LEU A 316 -10.90 -8.60 -17.13
CA LEU A 316 -10.82 -7.27 -17.77
C LEU A 316 -11.80 -7.18 -18.94
N SER A 317 -12.90 -6.47 -18.69
CA SER A 317 -14.11 -6.47 -19.52
C SER A 317 -13.97 -5.77 -20.88
N THR A 318 -12.90 -5.00 -21.11
CA THR A 318 -12.69 -4.33 -22.42
C THR A 318 -11.24 -4.37 -22.88
N VAL A 319 -11.05 -4.31 -24.21
CA VAL A 319 -9.72 -4.25 -24.85
C VAL A 319 -8.92 -3.04 -24.38
N ARG A 320 -9.55 -1.88 -24.12
CA ARG A 320 -8.86 -0.69 -23.56
C ARG A 320 -8.25 -0.98 -22.19
N LYS A 321 -8.98 -1.69 -21.34
CA LYS A 321 -8.50 -2.08 -20.01
C LYS A 321 -7.30 -3.01 -20.10
N GLN A 322 -7.39 -3.99 -20.99
CA GLN A 322 -6.27 -4.90 -21.26
C GLN A 322 -5.05 -4.14 -21.78
N LEU A 323 -5.23 -3.21 -22.71
CA LEU A 323 -4.13 -2.39 -23.24
C LEU A 323 -3.42 -1.61 -22.12
N ARG A 324 -4.16 -0.91 -21.27
CA ARG A 324 -3.60 -0.17 -20.13
C ARG A 324 -2.88 -1.08 -19.15
N PHE A 325 -3.42 -2.26 -18.86
CA PHE A 325 -2.75 -3.25 -18.02
C PHE A 325 -1.38 -3.65 -18.59
N TRP A 326 -1.31 -4.02 -19.87
CA TRP A 326 -0.06 -4.45 -20.49
C TRP A 326 0.94 -3.29 -20.64
N GLU A 327 0.45 -2.08 -20.91
CA GLU A 327 1.27 -0.86 -20.92
C GLU A 327 1.89 -0.56 -19.56
N GLY A 328 1.08 -0.63 -18.50
CA GLY A 328 1.55 -0.52 -17.14
C GLY A 328 2.60 -1.58 -16.84
N LYS A 329 2.28 -2.86 -17.12
CA LYS A 329 3.17 -4.01 -16.83
C LYS A 329 4.51 -3.86 -17.54
N ARG A 330 4.48 -3.40 -18.79
CA ARG A 330 5.67 -3.11 -19.59
C ARG A 330 6.54 -2.04 -18.92
N THR A 331 5.93 -0.91 -18.57
CA THR A 331 6.62 0.21 -17.93
C THR A 331 7.23 -0.20 -16.59
N ALA A 332 6.50 -0.97 -15.79
CA ALA A 332 6.98 -1.43 -14.49
C ALA A 332 8.15 -2.43 -14.60
N ILE A 333 8.11 -3.36 -15.56
CA ILE A 333 9.20 -4.30 -15.80
C ILE A 333 10.44 -3.58 -16.36
N ALA A 334 10.25 -2.61 -17.27
CA ALA A 334 11.34 -1.81 -17.80
C ALA A 334 12.03 -0.96 -16.71
N GLU A 335 11.26 -0.37 -15.80
CA GLU A 335 11.82 0.37 -14.67
C GLU A 335 12.51 -0.59 -13.66
N LEU A 336 11.97 -1.78 -13.42
CA LEU A 336 12.65 -2.81 -12.63
C LEU A 336 13.99 -3.23 -13.24
N GLU A 337 14.05 -3.42 -14.56
CA GLU A 337 15.29 -3.73 -15.27
C GLU A 337 16.32 -2.62 -15.07
N LYS A 338 15.91 -1.36 -15.24
CA LYS A 338 16.77 -0.19 -14.99
C LYS A 338 17.25 -0.13 -13.53
N GLN A 339 16.39 -0.39 -12.56
CA GLN A 339 16.77 -0.41 -11.15
C GLN A 339 17.71 -1.57 -10.82
N LEU A 340 17.51 -2.75 -11.42
CA LEU A 340 18.44 -3.87 -11.29
C LEU A 340 19.82 -3.52 -11.83
N GLN A 341 19.90 -2.74 -12.91
CA GLN A 341 21.16 -2.23 -13.45
C GLN A 341 21.72 -1.02 -12.68
N SER A 342 21.04 -0.54 -11.63
CA SER A 342 21.51 0.61 -10.87
C SER A 342 22.82 0.28 -10.12
N PRO A 343 23.74 1.26 -9.97
CA PRO A 343 25.02 1.02 -9.30
C PRO A 343 24.88 0.50 -7.86
N GLY A 344 23.83 0.90 -7.15
CA GLY A 344 23.57 0.44 -5.78
C GLY A 344 23.13 -1.01 -5.69
N VAL A 345 22.26 -1.45 -6.61
CA VAL A 345 21.83 -2.86 -6.67
C VAL A 345 23.00 -3.75 -7.10
N GLN A 346 23.74 -3.34 -8.14
CA GLN A 346 24.93 -4.05 -8.61
C GLN A 346 26.01 -4.14 -7.53
N ALA A 347 26.27 -3.05 -6.79
CA ALA A 347 27.19 -3.06 -5.66
C ALA A 347 26.76 -4.05 -4.57
N SER A 348 25.48 -4.10 -4.24
CA SER A 348 24.94 -5.02 -3.22
C SER A 348 25.15 -6.49 -3.60
N LEU A 349 24.85 -6.86 -4.85
CA LEU A 349 25.07 -8.21 -5.38
C LEU A 349 26.57 -8.56 -5.41
N HIS A 350 27.41 -7.59 -5.78
CA HIS A 350 28.85 -7.79 -5.89
C HIS A 350 29.55 -7.90 -4.53
N VAL A 351 29.14 -7.14 -3.51
CA VAL A 351 29.62 -7.32 -2.13
C VAL A 351 29.31 -8.73 -1.61
N LEU A 352 28.13 -9.26 -1.92
CA LEU A 352 27.81 -10.66 -1.59
C LEU A 352 28.68 -11.66 -2.36
N LYS A 353 29.04 -11.36 -3.61
CA LYS A 353 29.98 -12.17 -4.41
C LYS A 353 31.34 -12.27 -3.73
N LEU A 354 31.90 -11.14 -3.31
CA LEU A 354 33.18 -11.06 -2.60
C LEU A 354 33.16 -11.88 -1.31
N ASN A 355 32.01 -11.89 -0.62
CA ASN A 355 31.77 -12.66 0.60
C ASN A 355 31.24 -14.09 0.36
N LYS A 356 31.49 -14.67 -0.83
CA LYS A 356 31.14 -16.06 -1.20
C LYS A 356 29.65 -16.41 -1.13
N SER A 357 28.75 -15.42 -1.08
CA SER A 357 27.29 -15.60 -1.05
C SER A 357 26.68 -15.65 -2.46
N ILE A 358 27.16 -16.59 -3.28
CA ILE A 358 26.84 -16.68 -4.72
C ILE A 358 25.36 -17.02 -4.99
N PHE A 359 24.69 -17.69 -4.03
CA PHE A 359 23.27 -18.06 -4.12
C PHE A 359 22.35 -16.92 -4.57
N TRP A 360 22.57 -15.71 -4.03
CA TRP A 360 21.75 -14.55 -4.34
C TRP A 360 21.96 -14.04 -5.76
N ILE A 361 23.18 -14.12 -6.28
CA ILE A 361 23.51 -13.73 -7.65
C ILE A 361 22.78 -14.64 -8.63
N THR A 362 22.87 -15.96 -8.43
CA THR A 362 22.15 -16.95 -9.25
C THR A 362 20.64 -16.74 -9.14
N THR A 363 20.13 -16.42 -7.95
CA THR A 363 18.69 -16.17 -7.74
C THR A 363 18.21 -15.00 -8.59
N PHE A 364 18.93 -13.87 -8.60
CA PHE A 364 18.52 -12.69 -9.37
C PHE A 364 18.70 -12.86 -10.87
N GLN A 365 19.72 -13.60 -11.32
CA GLN A 365 19.90 -13.98 -12.73
C GLN A 365 18.77 -14.89 -13.25
N THR A 366 18.16 -15.68 -12.38
CA THR A 366 17.09 -16.64 -12.74
C THR A 366 15.67 -16.08 -12.54
N LEU A 367 15.51 -14.80 -12.19
CA LEU A 367 14.18 -14.19 -12.00
C LEU A 367 13.37 -14.06 -13.31
N GLY A 368 14.02 -14.11 -14.47
CA GLY A 368 13.34 -14.07 -15.77
C GLY A 368 12.71 -12.71 -16.11
N VAL A 369 13.29 -11.60 -15.63
CA VAL A 369 12.80 -10.24 -15.91
C VAL A 369 12.83 -9.94 -17.41
N GLU A 370 13.92 -10.28 -18.09
CA GLU A 370 14.07 -10.09 -19.55
C GLU A 370 13.04 -10.90 -20.34
N ASP A 371 12.82 -12.17 -19.96
CA ASP A 371 11.83 -13.03 -20.60
C ASP A 371 10.41 -12.51 -20.40
N ALA A 372 10.11 -11.99 -19.21
CA ALA A 372 8.82 -11.37 -18.90
C ALA A 372 8.61 -10.07 -19.69
N LEU A 373 9.66 -9.26 -19.90
CA LEU A 373 9.57 -8.07 -20.74
C LEU A 373 9.23 -8.43 -22.19
N LYS A 374 9.92 -9.43 -22.75
CA LYS A 374 9.65 -9.95 -24.10
C LYS A 374 8.20 -10.45 -24.22
N GLU A 375 7.71 -11.20 -23.22
CA GLU A 375 6.33 -11.69 -23.19
C GLU A 375 5.31 -10.53 -23.18
N VAL A 376 5.57 -9.52 -22.34
CA VAL A 376 4.71 -8.34 -22.22
C VAL A 376 4.72 -7.51 -23.50
N ASP A 377 5.88 -7.31 -24.13
CA ASP A 377 5.99 -6.60 -25.41
C ASP A 377 5.17 -7.27 -26.50
N VAL A 378 5.18 -8.60 -26.57
CA VAL A 378 4.35 -9.36 -27.50
C VAL A 378 2.86 -9.07 -27.27
N HIS A 379 2.40 -9.09 -26.02
CA HIS A 379 1.00 -8.80 -25.69
C HIS A 379 0.61 -7.34 -25.94
N TYR A 380 1.46 -6.40 -25.54
CA TYR A 380 1.24 -4.97 -25.73
C TYR A 380 1.15 -4.62 -27.21
N ASN A 381 2.09 -5.10 -28.03
CA ASN A 381 2.11 -4.80 -29.47
C ASN A 381 0.85 -5.33 -30.19
N VAL A 382 0.33 -6.49 -29.78
CA VAL A 382 -0.94 -7.02 -30.31
C VAL A 382 -2.14 -6.17 -29.90
N LEU A 383 -2.15 -5.56 -28.72
CA LEU A 383 -3.27 -4.75 -28.27
C LEU A 383 -3.21 -3.31 -28.79
N VAL A 384 -2.01 -2.74 -28.93
CA VAL A 384 -1.83 -1.39 -29.51
C VAL A 384 -2.25 -1.36 -30.98
N ALA A 385 -1.92 -2.41 -31.74
CA ALA A 385 -2.31 -2.51 -33.14
C ALA A 385 -3.78 -2.94 -33.33
N PHE A 386 -4.53 -3.17 -32.26
CA PHE A 386 -5.94 -3.57 -32.35
C PHE A 386 -6.79 -2.39 -32.86
N PRO A 387 -7.60 -2.58 -33.94
CA PRO A 387 -8.33 -1.50 -34.60
C PRO A 387 -9.59 -1.08 -33.84
N LEU A 388 -9.45 -0.68 -32.57
CA LEU A 388 -10.58 -0.29 -31.73
C LEU A 388 -11.19 1.06 -32.15
N GLN A 389 -10.36 1.97 -32.68
CA GLN A 389 -10.79 3.32 -33.05
C GLN A 389 -11.86 3.30 -34.14
N SER A 390 -11.79 2.36 -35.08
CA SER A 390 -12.81 2.17 -36.12
C SER A 390 -14.19 1.87 -35.52
N VAL A 391 -14.26 1.12 -34.41
CA VAL A 391 -15.52 0.81 -33.71
C VAL A 391 -16.03 2.02 -32.93
N LEU A 392 -15.12 2.72 -32.25
CA LEU A 392 -15.48 3.86 -31.40
C LEU A 392 -15.96 5.08 -32.19
N ASN A 393 -15.45 5.23 -33.41
CA ASN A 393 -15.79 6.34 -34.32
C ASN A 393 -16.94 5.99 -35.28
N ALA A 394 -17.48 4.77 -35.24
CA ALA A 394 -18.57 4.36 -36.10
C ALA A 394 -19.87 5.08 -35.71
N ILE A 395 -20.41 5.88 -36.64
CA ILE A 395 -21.64 6.64 -36.45
C ILE A 395 -22.87 5.96 -37.07
N ASN A 396 -22.67 4.95 -37.93
CA ASN A 396 -23.74 4.20 -38.58
C ASN A 396 -23.40 2.69 -38.67
N VAL A 397 -24.40 1.88 -39.02
CA VAL A 397 -24.29 0.41 -39.07
C VAL A 397 -23.28 -0.06 -40.14
N GLN A 398 -23.14 0.67 -41.25
CA GLN A 398 -22.19 0.31 -42.31
C GLN A 398 -20.75 0.49 -41.83
N ASP A 399 -20.45 1.59 -41.14
CA ASP A 399 -19.14 1.84 -40.53
C ASP A 399 -18.83 0.83 -39.43
N LEU A 400 -19.82 0.45 -38.63
CA LEU A 400 -19.67 -0.62 -37.64
C LEU A 400 -19.37 -1.97 -38.30
N THR A 401 -20.03 -2.30 -39.40
CA THR A 401 -19.79 -3.54 -40.16
C THR A 401 -18.38 -3.58 -40.75
N LYS A 402 -17.90 -2.44 -41.27
CA LYS A 402 -16.52 -2.29 -41.75
C LYS A 402 -15.53 -2.45 -40.60
N ALA A 403 -15.75 -1.79 -39.46
CA ALA A 403 -14.91 -1.88 -38.28
C ALA A 403 -14.84 -3.32 -37.73
N CYS A 404 -15.96 -4.04 -37.69
CA CYS A 404 -16.00 -5.46 -37.32
C CYS A 404 -15.18 -6.32 -38.31
N SER A 405 -15.29 -6.04 -39.61
CA SER A 405 -14.51 -6.75 -40.64
C SER A 405 -13.00 -6.51 -40.49
N GLU A 406 -12.59 -5.27 -40.16
CA GLU A 406 -11.19 -4.94 -39.85
C GLU A 406 -10.69 -5.68 -38.61
N ILE A 407 -11.50 -5.76 -37.55
CA ILE A 407 -11.19 -6.54 -36.35
C ILE A 407 -11.00 -8.02 -36.68
N PHE A 408 -11.93 -8.64 -37.41
CA PHE A 408 -11.80 -10.06 -37.75
C PHE A 408 -10.57 -10.33 -38.62
N LYS A 409 -10.30 -9.46 -39.61
CA LYS A 409 -9.09 -9.56 -40.44
C LYS A 409 -7.82 -9.40 -39.60
N TYR A 410 -7.84 -8.52 -38.60
CA TYR A 410 -6.74 -8.36 -37.65
C TYR A 410 -6.55 -9.64 -36.82
N LEU A 411 -7.62 -10.19 -36.25
CA LEU A 411 -7.62 -11.44 -35.46
C LEU A 411 -7.14 -12.66 -36.26
N ASP A 412 -7.46 -12.73 -37.55
CA ASP A 412 -7.01 -13.79 -38.45
C ASP A 412 -5.55 -13.64 -38.93
N SER A 413 -4.90 -12.52 -38.61
CA SER A 413 -3.50 -12.29 -38.96
C SER A 413 -2.60 -13.39 -38.40
N PRO A 414 -1.65 -13.91 -39.20
CA PRO A 414 -0.74 -14.97 -38.77
C PRO A 414 0.06 -14.58 -37.53
N LYS A 415 0.33 -13.28 -37.32
CA LYS A 415 1.01 -12.74 -36.12
C LYS A 415 0.26 -13.07 -34.82
N ILE A 416 -1.06 -13.03 -34.84
CA ILE A 416 -1.90 -13.33 -33.66
C ILE A 416 -2.04 -14.84 -33.47
N ARG A 417 -2.12 -15.60 -34.57
CA ARG A 417 -2.12 -17.07 -34.54
C ARG A 417 -0.84 -17.65 -33.95
N THR A 418 0.35 -17.13 -34.28
CA THR A 418 1.62 -17.62 -33.70
C THR A 418 1.76 -17.25 -32.22
N THR A 419 1.34 -16.05 -31.84
CA THR A 419 1.33 -15.58 -30.44
C THR A 419 0.44 -16.47 -29.55
N THR A 420 -0.65 -17.00 -30.11
CA THR A 420 -1.56 -17.93 -29.43
C THR A 420 -0.97 -19.35 -29.32
N GLN A 421 -0.13 -19.78 -30.27
CA GLN A 421 0.55 -21.09 -30.22
C GLN A 421 1.71 -21.13 -29.22
N LEU A 422 2.43 -20.03 -29.00
CA LEU A 422 3.46 -19.92 -27.97
C LEU A 422 2.92 -20.21 -26.56
N LYS A 423 1.64 -19.89 -26.28
CA LYS A 423 0.96 -20.25 -25.03
C LYS A 423 0.64 -21.74 -24.90
N LYS A 424 0.40 -22.44 -26.01
CA LYS A 424 0.13 -23.90 -25.99
C LYS A 424 1.40 -24.75 -25.81
N LEU A 425 2.58 -24.18 -26.07
CA LEU A 425 3.87 -24.87 -25.91
C LEU A 425 4.51 -24.64 -24.54
N ARG A 426 3.96 -23.77 -23.69
CA ARG A 426 4.50 -23.41 -22.37
C ARG A 426 3.65 -23.91 -21.18
N ASN A 427 2.55 -24.63 -21.44
CA ASN A 427 1.72 -25.27 -20.42
C ASN A 427 2.12 -26.73 -20.20
#